data_AF-A0A7Y3BS66-F1
#
_entry.id   AF-A0A7Y3BS66-F1
#
_cell.length_a   1.000
_cell.length_b   1.000
_cell.length_c   1.000
_cell.angle_alpha   90.00
_cell.angle_beta   90.00
_cell.angle_gamma   90.00
#
_symmetry.space_group_name_H-M   'P 1'
#
loop_
_entity.id
_entity.type
_entity.pdbx_description
1 polymer ?
#
loop_
_entity_poly.entity_id
_entity_poly.type
_entity_poly.pdbx_seq_one_letter_code
_entity_poly.pdbx_strand_id
1 'polypeptide(L)'
;MPAPDFRPSDAPLFDNAVDLIEAPAVVEGGWTSALERRVGRADLIAVVRVDALSSDFVSRRSSYRLTVKVKSRLKGSSSRELVLRVADAEPGYETVRVNEDRLLEGAFVVFLKWAVDPESPQPIARWHLSPGSDAVREKIDYFLRHPMEDERNEVEVVEP
;
A
#
# COMPACT_ATOMS: atom_id res chain seq x y z
N MET A 1 -8.26 -14.26 8.89
CA MET A 1 -7.28 -13.76 7.90
C MET A 1 -6.18 -14.80 7.77
N PRO A 2 -5.58 -14.99 6.59
CA PRO A 2 -4.35 -15.79 6.46
C PRO A 2 -3.25 -15.20 7.34
N ALA A 3 -2.26 -16.02 7.72
CA ALA A 3 -1.09 -15.54 8.45
C ALA A 3 -0.32 -14.50 7.61
N PRO A 4 0.25 -13.44 8.22
CA PRO A 4 1.01 -12.44 7.48
C PRO A 4 2.26 -13.07 6.83
N ASP A 5 2.36 -13.04 5.49
CA ASP A 5 3.55 -13.46 4.70
C ASP A 5 4.24 -12.21 4.15
N PHE A 6 4.80 -11.40 5.05
CA PHE A 6 5.56 -10.21 4.70
C PHE A 6 7.03 -10.57 4.50
N ARG A 7 7.55 -10.33 3.29
CA ARG A 7 8.93 -10.65 2.91
C ARG A 7 9.77 -9.38 2.82
N PRO A 8 11.10 -9.46 2.93
CA PRO A 8 11.97 -8.29 2.75
C PRO A 8 11.72 -7.55 1.41
N SER A 9 11.39 -8.29 0.33
CA SER A 9 11.05 -7.73 -0.99
C SER A 9 9.76 -6.91 -1.01
N ASP A 10 8.91 -7.04 0.00
CA ASP A 10 7.65 -6.31 0.12
C ASP A 10 7.86 -4.92 0.76
N ALA A 11 8.94 -4.71 1.53
CA ALA A 11 9.25 -3.44 2.19
C ALA A 11 9.24 -2.21 1.25
N PRO A 12 9.91 -2.22 0.08
CA PRO A 12 9.86 -1.08 -0.84
C PRO A 12 8.51 -0.91 -1.57
N LEU A 13 7.60 -1.89 -1.49
CA LEU A 13 6.27 -1.82 -2.11
C LEU A 13 5.22 -1.22 -1.17
N PHE A 14 5.39 -1.44 0.13
CA PHE A 14 4.47 -1.05 1.20
C PHE A 14 5.24 -0.23 2.25
N ASP A 15 5.77 0.90 1.80
CA ASP A 15 6.73 1.79 2.46
C ASP A 15 6.06 2.88 3.32
N ASN A 16 4.76 2.78 3.53
CA ASN A 16 3.89 3.75 4.20
C ASN A 16 3.90 5.13 3.52
N ALA A 17 4.06 5.15 2.19
CA ALA A 17 4.17 6.37 1.39
C ALA A 17 2.91 6.68 0.58
N VAL A 18 2.89 7.91 0.05
CA VAL A 18 1.92 8.41 -0.90
C VAL A 18 2.66 8.80 -2.18
N ASP A 19 2.27 8.24 -3.31
CA ASP A 19 2.60 8.78 -4.62
C ASP A 19 1.42 9.60 -5.17
N LEU A 20 1.73 10.64 -5.94
CA LEU A 20 0.72 11.53 -6.54
C LEU A 20 0.81 11.53 -8.07
N ILE A 21 1.19 10.39 -8.66
CA ILE A 21 1.31 10.23 -10.11
C ILE A 21 -0.07 9.92 -10.69
N GLU A 22 -0.77 10.97 -11.14
CA GLU A 22 -2.17 10.85 -11.61
C GLU A 22 -2.28 10.26 -13.03
N ALA A 23 -1.24 10.40 -13.86
CA ALA A 23 -1.20 9.98 -15.26
C ALA A 23 -0.08 8.94 -15.53
N PRO A 24 -0.35 7.65 -15.33
CA PRO A 24 0.59 6.55 -15.58
C PRO A 24 1.13 6.46 -17.00
N ALA A 25 0.39 6.99 -17.99
CA ALA A 25 0.76 6.93 -19.40
C ALA A 25 2.03 7.74 -19.72
N VAL A 26 2.40 8.69 -18.84
CA VAL A 26 3.60 9.53 -19.00
C VAL A 26 4.83 8.90 -18.33
N VAL A 27 4.64 7.92 -17.45
CA VAL A 27 5.70 7.31 -16.63
C VAL A 27 5.94 5.86 -17.08
N GLU A 28 6.84 5.67 -18.04
CA GLU A 28 7.22 4.33 -18.51
C GLU A 28 8.27 3.65 -17.61
N GLY A 29 8.26 2.31 -17.62
CA GLY A 29 9.25 1.45 -16.96
C GLY A 29 9.03 1.25 -15.47
N GLY A 30 9.67 2.07 -14.63
CA GLY A 30 9.84 1.79 -13.19
C GLY A 30 8.56 1.90 -12.34
N TRP A 31 7.66 2.83 -12.66
CA TRP A 31 6.40 2.97 -11.92
C TRP A 31 5.42 1.83 -12.23
N THR A 32 5.36 1.41 -13.49
CA THR A 32 4.45 0.33 -13.91
C THR A 32 4.86 -1.00 -13.29
N SER A 33 6.16 -1.31 -13.22
CA SER A 33 6.63 -2.53 -12.55
C SER A 33 6.43 -2.50 -11.03
N ALA A 34 6.56 -1.34 -10.38
CA ALA A 34 6.25 -1.19 -8.96
C ALA A 34 4.75 -1.38 -8.68
N LEU A 35 3.87 -0.79 -9.51
CA LEU A 35 2.42 -0.97 -9.40
C LEU A 35 2.02 -2.43 -9.58
N GLU A 36 2.52 -3.09 -10.63
CA GLU A 36 2.26 -4.50 -10.90
C GLU A 36 2.61 -5.38 -9.69
N ARG A 37 3.82 -5.19 -9.15
CA ARG A 37 4.26 -5.90 -7.94
C ARG A 37 3.39 -5.60 -6.72
N ARG A 38 2.96 -4.34 -6.51
CA ARG A 38 2.01 -3.99 -5.43
C ARG A 38 0.69 -4.74 -5.60
N VAL A 39 0.13 -4.80 -6.82
CA VAL A 39 -1.12 -5.52 -7.11
C VAL A 39 -0.97 -7.02 -6.79
N GLY A 40 0.12 -7.64 -7.21
CA GLY A 40 0.40 -9.05 -6.95
C GLY A 40 0.54 -9.36 -5.46
N ARG A 41 1.29 -8.54 -4.72
CA ARG A 41 1.72 -8.82 -3.34
C ARG A 41 0.78 -8.31 -2.25
N ALA A 42 -0.11 -7.35 -2.56
CA ALA A 42 -1.02 -6.76 -1.59
C ALA A 42 -2.04 -7.78 -1.07
N ASP A 43 -2.33 -7.75 0.22
CA ASP A 43 -3.41 -8.53 0.84
C ASP A 43 -4.77 -7.83 0.66
N LEU A 44 -4.75 -6.50 0.53
CA LEU A 44 -5.93 -5.66 0.29
C LEU A 44 -5.59 -4.58 -0.74
N ILE A 45 -6.51 -4.39 -1.70
CA ILE A 45 -6.52 -3.25 -2.61
C ILE A 45 -7.91 -2.63 -2.56
N ALA A 46 -7.98 -1.34 -2.26
CA ALA A 46 -9.26 -0.65 -2.11
C ALA A 46 -9.20 0.81 -2.54
N VAL A 47 -10.31 1.32 -3.09
CA VAL A 47 -10.50 2.76 -3.28
C VAL A 47 -10.92 3.36 -1.95
N VAL A 48 -10.20 4.38 -1.50
CA VAL A 48 -10.38 5.03 -0.22
C VAL A 48 -10.46 6.55 -0.35
N ARG A 49 -10.99 7.20 0.68
CA ARG A 49 -10.85 8.63 0.92
C ARG A 49 -10.30 8.84 2.31
N VAL A 50 -9.34 9.74 2.48
CA VAL A 50 -8.87 10.15 3.81
C VAL A 50 -9.96 11.01 4.45
N ASP A 51 -10.43 10.58 5.62
CA ASP A 51 -11.48 11.27 6.38
C ASP A 51 -10.87 12.19 7.44
N ALA A 52 -9.75 11.77 8.03
CA ALA A 52 -9.00 12.53 9.00
C ALA A 52 -7.51 12.23 8.90
N LEU A 53 -6.69 13.25 9.13
CA LEU A 53 -5.24 13.16 9.29
C LEU A 53 -4.88 13.81 10.62
N SER A 54 -4.15 13.08 11.47
CA SER A 54 -3.64 13.60 12.73
C SER A 54 -2.15 13.32 12.87
N SER A 55 -1.40 14.29 13.38
CA SER A 55 0.00 14.14 13.76
C SER A 55 0.11 13.92 15.27
N ASP A 56 0.75 12.83 15.68
CA ASP A 56 1.12 12.56 17.08
C ASP A 56 2.60 12.95 17.28
N PHE A 57 2.91 13.85 18.22
CA PHE A 57 4.28 14.23 18.60
C PHE A 57 4.58 13.78 20.03
N VAL A 58 5.52 12.84 20.20
CA VAL A 58 5.90 12.32 21.51
C VAL A 58 7.42 12.29 21.62
N SER A 59 7.98 13.07 22.54
CA SER A 59 9.40 13.00 22.93
C SER A 59 10.38 12.92 21.75
N ARG A 60 10.26 13.85 20.79
CA ARG A 60 11.05 13.96 19.54
C ARG A 60 10.74 12.96 18.44
N ARG A 61 9.76 12.07 18.63
CA ARG A 61 9.23 11.22 17.57
C ARG A 61 7.92 11.79 17.07
N SER A 62 7.79 11.91 15.77
CA SER A 62 6.57 12.30 15.08
C SER A 62 5.97 11.10 14.37
N SER A 63 4.65 11.05 14.30
CA SER A 63 3.95 10.08 13.45
C SER A 63 2.67 10.67 12.91
N TYR A 64 2.25 10.21 11.74
CA TYR A 64 0.93 10.49 11.21
C TYR A 64 0.01 9.28 11.37
N ARG A 65 -1.26 9.59 11.60
CA ARG A 65 -2.36 8.65 11.57
C ARG A 65 -3.39 9.15 10.57
N LEU A 66 -3.68 8.33 9.56
CA LEU A 66 -4.70 8.58 8.56
C LEU A 66 -5.87 7.66 8.82
N THR A 67 -7.04 8.23 9.07
CA THR A 67 -8.30 7.47 9.08
C THR A 67 -8.88 7.52 7.68
N VAL A 68 -9.04 6.37 7.04
CA VAL A 68 -9.52 6.29 5.65
C VAL A 68 -10.82 5.50 5.57
N LYS A 69 -11.76 6.00 4.76
CA LYS A 69 -13.03 5.33 4.47
C LYS A 69 -12.93 4.56 3.16
N VAL A 70 -13.21 3.27 3.22
CA VAL A 70 -13.25 2.36 2.07
C VAL A 70 -14.52 2.62 1.26
N LYS A 71 -14.35 2.99 -0.01
CA LYS A 71 -15.43 3.24 -0.96
C LYS A 71 -15.75 2.00 -1.79
N SER A 72 -14.71 1.32 -2.28
CA SER A 72 -14.84 0.04 -2.97
C SER A 72 -13.61 -0.83 -2.69
N ARG A 73 -13.78 -2.16 -2.73
CA ARG A 73 -12.69 -3.13 -2.58
C ARG A 73 -12.43 -3.76 -3.94
N LEU A 74 -11.17 -3.78 -4.35
CA LEU A 74 -10.72 -4.40 -5.60
C LEU A 74 -10.12 -5.79 -5.33
N LYS A 75 -9.45 -5.97 -4.18
CA LYS A 75 -8.87 -7.25 -3.74
C LYS A 75 -8.95 -7.36 -2.22
N GLY A 76 -9.19 -8.56 -1.70
CA GLY A 76 -9.18 -8.84 -0.26
C GLY A 76 -10.42 -8.31 0.48
N SER A 77 -10.36 -8.36 1.81
CA SER A 77 -11.46 -7.98 2.70
C SER A 77 -10.97 -7.09 3.84
N SER A 78 -11.81 -6.15 4.27
CA SER A 78 -11.50 -5.21 5.35
C SER A 78 -12.77 -4.69 6.02
N SER A 79 -12.64 -3.99 7.15
CA SER A 79 -13.66 -3.06 7.65
C SER A 79 -13.93 -1.92 6.65
N ARG A 80 -15.02 -1.16 6.87
CA ARG A 80 -15.35 0.03 6.06
C ARG A 80 -14.42 1.22 6.34
N GLU A 81 -13.70 1.17 7.44
CA GLU A 81 -12.74 2.17 7.87
C GLU A 81 -11.42 1.48 8.18
N LEU A 82 -10.30 2.11 7.83
CA LEU A 82 -8.96 1.65 8.11
C LEU A 82 -8.17 2.78 8.75
N VAL A 83 -7.23 2.42 9.61
CA VAL A 83 -6.28 3.36 10.21
C VAL A 83 -4.90 3.03 9.66
N LEU A 84 -4.32 3.97 8.91
CA LEU A 84 -2.97 3.88 8.37
C LEU A 84 -2.04 4.74 9.23
N ARG A 85 -0.84 4.25 9.48
CA ARG A 85 0.15 4.92 10.33
C ARG A 85 1.48 5.02 9.62
N VAL A 86 2.18 6.12 9.86
CA VAL A 86 3.57 6.28 9.44
C VAL A 86 4.35 7.05 10.50
N ALA A 87 5.48 6.50 10.96
CA ALA A 87 6.40 7.17 11.88
C ALA A 87 7.50 7.91 11.12
N ASP A 88 8.09 8.94 11.73
CA ASP A 88 9.15 9.79 11.15
C ASP A 88 10.40 9.05 10.69
N ALA A 89 10.70 7.90 11.29
CA ALA A 89 11.78 7.01 10.89
C ALA A 89 11.45 6.18 9.63
N GLU A 90 10.21 6.20 9.14
CA GLU A 90 9.77 5.37 8.01
C GLU A 90 9.89 6.11 6.67
N PRO A 91 10.20 5.39 5.56
CA PRO A 91 10.50 6.02 4.27
C PRO A 91 9.37 6.92 3.75
N GLY A 92 8.12 6.50 3.93
CA GLY A 92 6.95 7.22 3.43
C GLY A 92 6.55 8.46 4.23
N TYR A 93 7.12 8.70 5.41
CA TYR A 93 6.70 9.79 6.29
C TYR A 93 6.71 11.16 5.60
N GLU A 94 7.81 11.45 4.90
CA GLU A 94 7.99 12.73 4.22
C GLU A 94 6.94 12.95 3.14
N THR A 95 6.53 11.89 2.43
CA THR A 95 5.49 12.00 1.40
C THR A 95 4.12 12.33 1.97
N VAL A 96 3.82 11.90 3.21
CA VAL A 96 2.60 12.30 3.92
C VAL A 96 2.72 13.75 4.36
N ARG A 97 3.83 14.13 5.00
CA ARG A 97 4.09 15.47 5.54
C ARG A 97 3.98 16.57 4.48
N VAL A 98 4.48 16.35 3.26
CA VAL A 98 4.45 17.37 2.21
C VAL A 98 3.11 17.42 1.44
N ASN A 99 2.20 16.48 1.68
CA ASN A 99 0.93 16.35 0.95
C ASN A 99 -0.31 16.32 1.86
N GLU A 100 -0.21 16.80 3.09
CA GLU A 100 -1.31 16.75 4.09
C GLU A 100 -2.64 17.29 3.55
N ASP A 101 -2.62 18.47 2.93
CA ASP A 101 -3.82 19.11 2.38
C ASP A 101 -4.43 18.27 1.25
N ARG A 102 -3.59 17.82 0.30
CA ARG A 102 -4.02 17.03 -0.86
C ARG A 102 -4.62 15.68 -0.46
N LEU A 103 -4.12 15.09 0.64
CA LEU A 103 -4.62 13.81 1.15
C LEU A 103 -6.11 13.89 1.55
N LEU A 104 -6.58 15.03 2.05
CA LEU A 104 -7.98 15.21 2.49
C LEU A 104 -8.96 15.52 1.34
N GLU A 105 -8.44 16.04 0.22
CA GLU A 105 -9.23 16.46 -0.93
C GLU A 105 -9.52 15.31 -1.91
N GLY A 106 -8.57 14.39 -2.06
CA GLY A 106 -8.57 13.37 -3.10
C GLY A 106 -9.20 12.02 -2.74
N ALA A 107 -9.43 11.22 -3.77
CA ALA A 107 -9.64 9.78 -3.66
C ALA A 107 -8.33 9.06 -3.99
N PHE A 108 -8.06 7.96 -3.30
CA PHE A 108 -6.84 7.18 -3.43
C PHE A 108 -7.15 5.71 -3.64
N VAL A 109 -6.19 4.97 -4.17
CA VAL A 109 -6.14 3.52 -4.01
C VAL A 109 -5.13 3.20 -2.93
N VAL A 110 -5.55 2.43 -1.93
CA VAL A 110 -4.66 1.84 -0.94
C VAL A 110 -4.25 0.43 -1.36
N PHE A 111 -2.95 0.19 -1.33
CA PHE A 111 -2.35 -1.14 -1.34
C PHE A 111 -1.90 -1.44 0.08
N LEU A 112 -2.39 -2.53 0.66
CA LEU A 112 -2.06 -2.90 2.03
C LEU A 112 -1.55 -4.33 2.08
N LYS A 113 -0.50 -4.53 2.86
CA LYS A 113 0.03 -5.82 3.26
C LYS A 113 0.16 -5.90 4.76
N TRP A 114 -0.29 -7.00 5.36
CA TRP A 114 -0.12 -7.24 6.79
C TRP A 114 1.31 -7.72 7.06
N ALA A 115 1.96 -7.13 8.05
CA ALA A 115 3.24 -7.59 8.56
C ALA A 115 3.10 -8.03 10.02
N VAL A 116 3.88 -9.03 10.42
CA VAL A 116 4.02 -9.37 11.84
C VAL A 116 4.83 -8.26 12.50
N ASP A 117 4.37 -7.83 13.67
CA ASP A 117 5.12 -6.95 14.55
C ASP A 117 5.63 -7.78 15.73
N PRO A 118 6.95 -7.89 15.95
CA PRO A 118 7.47 -8.64 17.10
C PRO A 118 7.06 -8.03 18.45
N GLU A 119 6.69 -6.74 18.48
CA GLU A 119 6.30 -6.02 19.70
C GLU A 119 4.78 -6.06 19.93
N SER A 120 3.99 -6.58 18.99
CA SER A 120 2.53 -6.60 19.05
C SER A 120 1.93 -7.92 18.57
N PRO A 121 0.98 -8.53 19.32
CA PRO A 121 0.29 -9.73 18.85
C PRO A 121 -0.65 -9.46 17.66
N GLN A 122 -0.91 -8.19 17.32
CA GLN A 122 -1.73 -7.81 16.19
C GLN A 122 -0.85 -7.46 14.98
N PRO A 123 -1.17 -7.96 13.77
CA PRO A 123 -0.46 -7.56 12.56
C PRO A 123 -0.55 -6.06 12.32
N ILE A 124 0.54 -5.47 11.85
CA ILE A 124 0.58 -4.07 11.45
C ILE A 124 0.28 -3.95 9.95
N ALA A 125 -0.44 -2.89 9.58
CA ALA A 125 -0.68 -2.56 8.18
C ALA A 125 0.54 -1.84 7.60
N ARG A 126 1.19 -2.45 6.61
CA ARG A 126 2.14 -1.78 5.72
C ARG A 126 1.41 -1.37 4.47
N TRP A 127 1.55 -0.13 4.04
CA TRP A 127 0.66 0.43 3.01
C TRP A 127 1.39 1.30 2.00
N HIS A 128 0.72 1.56 0.88
CA HIS A 128 1.09 2.58 -0.10
C HIS A 128 -0.19 3.19 -0.67
N LEU A 129 -0.22 4.51 -0.84
CA LEU A 129 -1.32 5.23 -1.48
C LEU A 129 -0.89 5.72 -2.86
N SER A 130 -1.71 5.41 -3.86
CA SER A 130 -1.60 6.01 -5.19
C SER A 130 -2.88 6.77 -5.53
N PRO A 131 -2.88 7.70 -6.50
CA PRO A 131 -4.07 8.44 -6.85
C PRO A 131 -5.19 7.52 -7.30
N GLY A 132 -6.42 7.85 -6.91
CA GLY A 132 -7.61 7.12 -7.31
C GLY A 132 -8.09 7.44 -8.72
N SER A 133 -7.21 7.89 -9.63
CA SER A 133 -7.55 8.25 -11.01
C SER A 133 -7.96 7.03 -11.83
N ASP A 134 -8.75 7.25 -12.88
CA ASP A 134 -9.24 6.16 -13.73
C ASP A 134 -8.07 5.40 -14.39
N ALA A 135 -7.02 6.09 -14.81
CA ALA A 135 -5.85 5.48 -15.41
C ALA A 135 -5.09 4.53 -14.45
N VAL A 136 -5.00 4.87 -13.16
CA VAL A 136 -4.42 3.97 -12.15
C VAL A 136 -5.32 2.75 -11.95
N ARG A 137 -6.64 2.95 -11.87
CA ARG A 137 -7.62 1.87 -11.69
C ARG A 137 -7.65 0.89 -12.86
N GLU A 138 -7.60 1.39 -14.09
CA GLU A 138 -7.54 0.57 -15.30
C GLU A 138 -6.31 -0.35 -15.31
N LYS A 139 -5.14 0.16 -14.90
CA LYS A 139 -3.93 -0.66 -14.78
C LYS A 139 -4.06 -1.70 -13.67
N ILE A 140 -4.66 -1.36 -12.53
CA ILE A 140 -4.92 -2.33 -11.46
C ILE A 140 -5.84 -3.45 -11.96
N ASP A 141 -6.94 -3.10 -12.61
CA ASP A 141 -7.88 -4.07 -13.17
C ASP A 141 -7.25 -4.95 -14.25
N TYR A 142 -6.30 -4.40 -15.01
CA TYR A 142 -5.50 -5.17 -15.96
C TYR A 142 -4.65 -6.22 -15.23
N PHE A 143 -3.86 -5.83 -14.22
CA PHE A 143 -2.98 -6.74 -13.48
C PHE A 143 -3.73 -7.74 -12.59
N LEU A 144 -4.91 -7.40 -12.09
CA LEU A 144 -5.77 -8.35 -11.36
C LEU A 144 -6.31 -9.45 -12.27
N ARG A 145 -6.55 -9.16 -13.56
CA ARG A 145 -7.02 -10.12 -14.57
C ARG A 145 -5.90 -10.92 -15.22
N HIS A 146 -4.69 -10.35 -15.26
CA HIS A 146 -3.49 -10.98 -15.81
C HIS A 146 -2.41 -11.04 -14.72
N PRO A 147 -2.63 -11.82 -13.65
CA PRO A 147 -1.63 -11.98 -12.61
C PRO A 147 -0.38 -12.60 -13.23
N MET A 148 0.80 -12.10 -12.86
CA MET A 148 2.04 -12.76 -13.25
C MET A 148 2.04 -14.20 -12.71
N GLU A 149 2.55 -15.14 -13.52
CA GLU A 149 2.98 -16.43 -13.00
C GLU A 149 4.05 -16.15 -11.94
N ASP A 150 3.73 -16.47 -10.68
CA ASP A 150 4.66 -16.39 -9.57
C ASP A 150 5.90 -17.22 -9.96
N GLU A 151 7.11 -16.67 -9.91
CA GLU A 151 8.39 -17.40 -10.04
C GLU A 151 8.58 -18.36 -8.84
N ARG A 152 7.57 -19.20 -8.55
CA ARG A 152 7.53 -20.22 -7.51
C ARG A 152 7.79 -21.62 -8.05
N ASN A 153 8.21 -21.75 -9.31
CA ASN A 153 8.43 -23.05 -9.96
C ASN A 153 9.90 -23.38 -10.26
N GLU A 154 10.86 -22.78 -9.55
CA GLU A 154 12.18 -23.39 -9.38
C GLU A 154 12.23 -24.10 -8.03
N VAL A 155 11.51 -25.22 -7.94
CA VAL A 155 11.86 -26.27 -6.98
C VAL A 155 13.02 -27.01 -7.63
N GLU A 156 14.23 -26.77 -7.13
CA GLU A 156 15.39 -27.61 -7.38
C GLU A 156 15.01 -29.05 -6.99
N VAL A 157 14.71 -29.89 -7.98
CA VAL A 157 14.64 -31.33 -7.81
C VAL A 157 16.08 -31.79 -7.63
N VAL A 158 16.53 -31.87 -6.38
CA VAL A 158 17.73 -32.63 -6.05
C VAL A 158 17.32 -34.10 -6.14
N GLU A 159 17.61 -34.73 -7.28
CA GLU A 159 17.48 -36.18 -7.42
C GLU A 159 18.50 -36.89 -6.48
N PRO A 160 18.11 -38.03 -5.87
CA PRO A 160 18.88 -38.72 -4.83
C PRO A 160 20.13 -39.45 -5.31
#